data_AF-A0A938YHR5-F1
#
_entry.id   AF-A0A938YHR5-F1
#
_cell.length_a   1.000
_cell.length_b   1.000
_cell.length_c   1.000
_cell.angle_alpha   90.00
_cell.angle_beta   90.00
_cell.angle_gamma   90.00
#
_symmetry.space_group_name_H-M   'P 1'
#
loop_
_entity.id
_entity.type
_entity.pdbx_description
1 polymer ?
#
loop_
_entity_poly.entity_id
_entity_poly.type
_entity_poly.pdbx_seq_one_letter_code
_entity_poly.pdbx_strand_id
1 'polypeptide(L)'
;MTALFEDHLTLDAIVAFTDGEMSLIAYQRAAAHLSRCPHCAAEVQEQASAREFLRSAEAPRMPGSLLDALRSIPVAVPACGSGAVQVRGAVPVQREHRGVRGRRFRLGAGALVAGLTLGLTAGAVSDAPHDPAVGGTHTALPGSSPFDPPGRS
;
A
#
# COMPACT_ATOMS: atom_id res chain seq x y z
N MET A 1 6.04 -9.94 -36.42
CA MET A 1 5.74 -10.51 -35.09
C MET A 1 6.22 -9.49 -34.07
N THR A 2 5.32 -8.61 -33.67
CA THR A 2 5.58 -7.43 -32.84
C THR A 2 5.92 -7.84 -31.41
N ALA A 3 7.11 -7.46 -30.95
CA ALA A 3 7.51 -7.56 -29.55
C ALA A 3 6.75 -6.52 -28.74
N LEU A 4 5.83 -6.94 -27.87
CA LEU A 4 5.03 -6.04 -27.02
C LEU A 4 5.62 -5.85 -25.60
N PHE A 5 6.92 -6.10 -25.41
CA PHE A 5 7.58 -5.90 -24.12
C PHE A 5 9.00 -5.36 -24.32
N GLU A 6 9.12 -4.18 -24.93
CA GLU A 6 10.39 -3.41 -24.92
C GLU A 6 10.57 -2.60 -23.62
N ASP A 7 9.56 -2.59 -22.74
CA ASP A 7 9.64 -1.90 -21.45
C ASP A 7 10.06 -2.86 -20.33
N HIS A 8 10.93 -2.34 -19.45
CA HIS A 8 11.36 -2.98 -18.21
C HIS A 8 10.15 -3.33 -17.31
N LEU A 9 10.35 -4.19 -16.31
CA LEU A 9 9.31 -4.40 -15.30
C LEU A 9 8.99 -3.07 -14.60
N THR A 10 7.72 -2.84 -14.30
CA THR A 10 7.35 -1.73 -13.43
C THR A 10 7.88 -1.98 -12.01
N LEU A 11 8.12 -0.90 -11.26
CA LEU A 11 8.54 -1.01 -9.86
C LEU A 11 7.59 -1.91 -9.04
N ASP A 12 6.28 -1.74 -9.23
CA ASP A 12 5.27 -2.58 -8.54
C ASP A 12 5.45 -4.07 -8.87
N ALA A 13 5.81 -4.42 -10.11
CA ALA A 13 6.05 -5.80 -10.50
C ALA A 13 7.36 -6.35 -9.90
N ILE A 14 8.39 -5.52 -9.79
CA ILE A 14 9.66 -5.87 -9.12
C ILE A 14 9.42 -6.16 -7.64
N VAL A 15 8.67 -5.28 -6.95
CA VAL A 15 8.30 -5.45 -5.54
C VAL A 15 7.46 -6.71 -5.35
N ALA A 16 6.40 -6.89 -6.14
CA ALA A 16 5.55 -8.07 -6.07
C ALA A 16 6.31 -9.37 -6.35
N PHE A 17 7.26 -9.36 -7.31
CA PHE A 17 8.13 -10.50 -7.59
C PHE A 17 9.03 -10.83 -6.39
N THR A 18 9.64 -9.80 -5.80
CA THR A 18 10.56 -9.94 -4.66
C THR A 18 9.84 -10.44 -3.42
N ASP A 19 8.63 -9.97 -3.16
CA ASP A 19 7.82 -10.37 -2.01
C ASP A 19 7.11 -11.73 -2.21
N GLY A 20 7.04 -12.23 -3.44
CA GLY A 20 6.36 -13.48 -3.78
C GLY A 20 4.84 -13.34 -3.92
N GLU A 21 4.34 -12.12 -4.10
CA GLU A 21 2.91 -11.76 -4.14
C GLU A 21 2.31 -11.82 -5.56
N MET A 22 3.03 -12.41 -6.52
CA MET A 22 2.54 -12.61 -7.88
C MET A 22 1.76 -13.91 -8.03
N SER A 23 0.73 -13.90 -8.88
CA SER A 23 0.13 -15.16 -9.36
C SER A 23 1.18 -15.99 -10.12
N LEU A 24 1.05 -17.32 -10.12
CA LEU A 24 2.02 -18.23 -10.73
C LEU A 24 2.36 -17.88 -12.19
N ILE A 25 1.35 -17.54 -13.00
CA ILE A 25 1.55 -17.18 -14.40
C ILE A 25 2.31 -15.85 -14.54
N ALA A 26 2.03 -14.88 -13.68
CA ALA A 26 2.73 -13.59 -13.69
C ALA A 26 4.18 -13.76 -13.23
N TYR A 27 4.42 -14.57 -12.19
CA TYR A 27 5.75 -14.94 -11.73
C TYR A 27 6.59 -15.59 -12.83
N GLN A 28 6.04 -16.56 -13.57
CA GLN A 28 6.76 -17.22 -14.67
C GLN A 28 7.17 -16.24 -15.78
N ARG A 29 6.29 -15.29 -16.11
CA ARG A 29 6.60 -14.24 -17.11
C ARG A 29 7.68 -13.29 -16.62
N ALA A 30 7.59 -12.85 -15.36
CA ALA A 30 8.60 -12.02 -14.73
C ALA A 30 9.96 -12.74 -14.68
N ALA A 31 10.01 -13.98 -14.20
CA ALA A 31 11.23 -14.79 -14.16
C ALA A 31 11.85 -14.97 -15.55
N ALA A 32 11.04 -15.20 -16.58
CA ALA A 32 11.52 -15.28 -17.96
C ALA A 32 12.06 -13.94 -18.48
N HIS A 33 11.53 -12.80 -18.02
CA HIS A 33 12.09 -11.49 -18.34
C HIS A 33 13.42 -11.26 -17.60
N LEU A 34 13.49 -11.59 -16.29
CA LEU A 34 14.71 -11.42 -15.49
C LEU A 34 15.90 -12.22 -16.04
N SER A 35 15.67 -13.40 -16.63
CA SER A 35 16.74 -14.17 -17.27
C SER A 35 17.29 -13.53 -18.55
N ARG A 36 16.57 -12.57 -19.14
CA ARG A 36 16.94 -11.86 -20.38
C ARG A 36 17.33 -10.41 -20.16
N CYS A 37 16.88 -9.78 -19.07
CA CYS A 37 17.11 -8.37 -18.77
C CYS A 37 17.95 -8.21 -17.48
N PRO A 38 19.26 -7.91 -17.59
CA PRO A 38 20.12 -7.75 -16.42
C PRO A 38 19.78 -6.52 -15.57
N HIS A 39 19.18 -5.48 -16.15
CA HIS A 39 18.76 -4.29 -15.41
C HIS A 39 17.65 -4.62 -14.40
N CYS A 40 16.57 -5.24 -14.85
CA CYS A 40 15.49 -5.68 -13.96
C CYS A 40 15.98 -6.71 -12.93
N ALA A 41 16.93 -7.57 -13.31
CA ALA A 41 17.54 -8.51 -12.37
C ALA A 41 18.31 -7.78 -11.26
N ALA A 42 19.06 -6.74 -11.60
CA ALA A 42 19.76 -5.90 -10.62
C ALA A 42 18.77 -5.20 -9.68
N GLU A 43 17.70 -4.62 -10.20
CA GLU A 43 16.67 -3.98 -9.36
C GLU A 43 16.00 -4.97 -8.39
N VAL A 44 15.71 -6.20 -8.83
CA VAL A 44 15.21 -7.26 -7.94
C VAL A 44 16.22 -7.60 -6.84
N GLN A 45 17.53 -7.66 -7.17
CA GLN A 45 18.57 -7.89 -6.15
C GLN A 45 18.66 -6.76 -5.14
N GLU A 46 18.58 -5.51 -5.59
CA GLU A 46 18.56 -4.34 -4.70
C GLU A 46 17.35 -4.38 -3.75
N GLN A 47 16.14 -4.64 -4.27
CA GLN A 47 14.94 -4.78 -3.44
C GLN A 47 15.04 -5.95 -2.46
N ALA A 48 15.58 -7.10 -2.90
CA ALA A 48 15.80 -8.25 -2.02
C ALA A 48 16.79 -7.94 -0.89
N SER A 49 17.87 -7.20 -1.20
CA SER A 49 18.86 -6.78 -0.20
C SER A 49 18.26 -5.80 0.82
N ALA A 50 17.43 -4.86 0.37
CA ALA A 50 16.72 -3.94 1.25
C ALA A 50 15.74 -4.68 2.16
N ARG A 51 14.99 -5.65 1.61
CA ARG A 51 14.08 -6.50 2.38
C ARG A 51 14.83 -7.31 3.44
N GLU A 52 15.96 -7.92 3.09
CA GLU A 52 16.79 -8.68 4.03
C GLU A 52 17.35 -7.78 5.13
N PHE A 53 17.83 -6.58 4.78
CA PHE A 53 18.29 -5.61 5.76
C PHE A 53 17.19 -5.27 6.78
N LEU A 54 15.96 -4.98 6.32
CA LEU A 54 14.83 -4.70 7.22
C LEU A 54 14.44 -5.91 8.06
N ARG A 55 14.53 -7.13 7.51
CA ARG A 55 14.23 -8.38 8.24
C ARG A 55 15.30 -8.74 9.26
N SER A 56 16.55 -8.33 9.02
CA SER A 56 17.67 -8.54 9.93
C SER A 56 17.67 -7.57 11.12
N ALA A 57 16.91 -6.47 11.04
CA ALA A 57 16.78 -5.51 12.13
C ALA A 57 16.07 -6.12 13.35
N GLU A 58 16.39 -5.61 14.55
CA GLU A 58 15.73 -6.04 15.78
C GLU A 58 14.21 -5.81 15.69
N ALA A 59 13.44 -6.87 15.96
CA ALA A 59 11.99 -6.76 15.95
C ALA A 59 11.52 -5.79 17.05
N PRO A 60 10.58 -4.87 16.74
CA PRO A 60 10.06 -3.96 17.75
C PRO A 60 9.40 -4.75 18.89
N ARG A 61 9.69 -4.35 20.13
CA ARG A 61 9.09 -4.99 21.31
C ARG A 61 7.61 -4.61 21.43
N MET A 62 6.76 -5.60 21.69
CA MET A 62 5.35 -5.37 21.97
C MET A 62 5.19 -4.66 23.33
N PRO A 63 4.48 -3.52 23.40
CA PRO A 63 4.21 -2.88 24.68
C PRO A 63 3.26 -3.74 25.53
N GLY A 64 3.51 -3.83 26.85
CA GLY A 64 2.75 -4.69 27.76
C GLY A 64 1.25 -4.38 27.80
N SER A 65 0.88 -3.09 27.73
CA SER A 65 -0.52 -2.67 27.66
C SER A 65 -1.26 -3.21 26.44
N LEU A 66 -0.58 -3.32 25.28
CA LEU A 66 -1.16 -3.93 24.09
C LEU A 66 -1.32 -5.44 24.28
N LEU A 67 -0.33 -6.11 24.89
CA LEU A 67 -0.44 -7.54 25.18
C LEU A 67 -1.61 -7.83 26.12
N ASP A 68 -1.82 -7.00 27.14
CA ASP A 68 -2.95 -7.12 28.06
C ASP A 68 -4.29 -6.86 27.36
N ALA A 69 -4.36 -5.84 26.50
CA ALA A 69 -5.54 -5.59 25.67
C ALA A 69 -5.84 -6.77 24.71
N LEU A 70 -4.83 -7.32 24.05
CA LEU A 70 -4.99 -8.49 23.16
C LEU A 70 -5.47 -9.72 23.93
N ARG A 71 -4.98 -9.93 25.16
CA ARG A 71 -5.46 -11.01 26.05
C ARG A 71 -6.91 -10.83 26.51
N SER A 72 -7.41 -9.59 26.52
CA SER A 72 -8.80 -9.30 26.91
C SER A 72 -9.82 -9.53 25.79
N ILE A 73 -9.38 -9.72 24.54
CA ILE A 73 -10.29 -10.00 23.40
C ILE A 73 -10.94 -11.37 23.64
N PRO A 74 -12.27 -11.44 23.79
CA PRO A 74 -12.94 -12.72 23.98
C PRO A 74 -12.80 -13.57 22.72
N VAL A 75 -12.16 -14.73 22.83
CA VAL A 75 -12.21 -15.74 21.78
C VAL A 75 -13.58 -16.39 21.86
N ALA A 76 -14.50 -15.96 20.99
CA ALA A 76 -15.72 -16.71 20.76
C ALA A 76 -15.32 -18.05 20.12
N VAL A 77 -15.14 -19.08 20.95
CA VAL A 77 -15.15 -20.46 20.46
C VAL A 77 -16.54 -20.64 19.86
N PRO A 78 -16.71 -20.84 18.55
CA PRO A 78 -18.02 -21.09 18.00
C PRO A 78 -18.54 -22.33 18.72
N ALA A 79 -19.67 -22.19 19.42
CA ALA A 79 -20.32 -23.34 20.02
C ALA A 79 -20.58 -24.33 18.88
N CYS A 80 -19.89 -25.47 18.90
CA CYS A 80 -20.28 -26.61 18.09
C CYS A 80 -21.67 -27.02 18.58
N GLY A 81 -22.68 -26.47 17.94
CA GLY A 81 -24.08 -26.55 18.32
C GLY A 81 -24.90 -26.09 17.14
N SER A 82 -25.38 -27.08 16.39
CA SER A 82 -26.26 -26.97 15.24
C SER A 82 -27.29 -25.82 15.35
N GLY A 83 -27.30 -24.94 14.35
CA GLY A 83 -28.44 -24.12 13.94
C GLY A 83 -28.91 -23.02 14.89
N ALA A 84 -28.41 -21.79 14.72
CA ALA A 84 -29.21 -20.56 14.65
C ALA A 84 -28.30 -19.33 14.50
N VAL A 85 -28.26 -18.75 13.30
CA VAL A 85 -27.82 -17.37 13.10
C VAL A 85 -28.86 -16.46 13.74
N GLN A 86 -28.51 -15.83 14.87
CA GLN A 86 -29.27 -14.70 15.42
C GLN A 86 -28.33 -13.50 15.47
N VAL A 87 -28.42 -12.65 14.43
CA VAL A 87 -27.84 -11.31 14.43
C VAL A 87 -28.69 -10.45 15.36
N ARG A 88 -28.23 -10.26 16.60
CA ARG A 88 -28.79 -9.24 17.51
C ARG A 88 -27.82 -8.07 17.59
N GLY A 89 -28.22 -6.95 17.00
CA GLY A 89 -27.49 -5.69 17.11
C GLY A 89 -27.92 -4.57 16.17
N ALA A 90 -29.15 -4.57 15.63
CA ALA A 90 -29.70 -3.36 15.01
C ALA A 90 -30.28 -2.47 16.12
N VAL A 91 -29.56 -1.40 16.47
CA VAL A 91 -30.09 -0.34 17.33
C VAL A 91 -31.19 0.38 16.54
N PRO A 92 -32.47 0.37 16.97
CA PRO A 92 -33.48 1.17 16.29
C PRO A 92 -33.22 2.65 16.62
N VAL A 93 -32.74 3.42 15.64
CA VAL A 93 -32.81 4.89 15.69
C VAL A 93 -34.29 5.26 15.61
N GLN A 94 -34.86 5.59 16.77
CA GLN A 94 -36.20 6.13 16.90
C GLN A 94 -36.17 7.59 16.42
N ARG A 95 -36.53 7.83 15.16
CA ARG A 95 -36.65 9.17 14.61
C ARG A 95 -38.03 9.72 14.96
N GLU A 96 -38.09 10.53 16.00
CA GLU A 96 -39.34 11.15 16.45
C GLU A 96 -39.91 12.15 15.43
N HIS A 97 -41.21 12.00 15.23
CA HIS A 97 -42.09 12.85 14.46
C HIS A 97 -42.21 14.24 15.11
N ARG A 98 -41.77 15.29 14.43
CA ARG A 98 -42.30 16.65 14.65
C ARG A 98 -43.11 17.05 13.43
N GLY A 99 -44.43 17.12 13.61
CA GLY A 99 -45.36 17.60 12.61
C GLY A 99 -45.28 19.11 12.42
N VAL A 100 -45.34 19.55 11.17
CA VAL A 100 -45.75 20.90 10.79
C VAL A 100 -46.73 20.80 9.62
N ARG A 101 -47.87 21.45 9.81
CA ARG A 101 -48.96 21.70 8.84
C ARG A 101 -48.43 22.25 7.52
N GLY A 102 -48.97 21.80 6.38
CA GLY A 102 -48.79 22.54 5.13
C GLY A 102 -49.27 21.84 3.86
N ARG A 103 -50.47 22.21 3.43
CA ARG A 103 -50.99 22.27 2.05
C ARG A 103 -50.46 21.31 0.97
N ARG A 104 -51.43 20.58 0.41
CA ARG A 104 -51.40 19.93 -0.91
C ARG A 104 -50.79 20.86 -1.97
N PHE A 105 -49.79 20.39 -2.70
CA PHE A 105 -49.47 20.88 -4.04
C PHE A 105 -49.36 19.71 -4.99
N ARG A 106 -50.10 19.83 -6.09
CA ARG A 106 -50.23 18.82 -7.14
C ARG A 106 -48.92 18.74 -7.93
N LEU A 107 -48.57 17.53 -8.34
CA LEU A 107 -47.54 17.26 -9.34
C LEU A 107 -47.89 18.02 -10.63
N GLY A 108 -46.96 18.85 -11.09
CA GLY A 108 -46.94 19.45 -12.42
C GLY A 108 -45.57 19.17 -13.03
N ALA A 109 -45.58 18.57 -14.22
CA ALA A 109 -44.39 18.30 -15.02
C ALA A 109 -43.71 19.62 -15.40
N GLY A 110 -42.40 19.69 -15.19
CA GLY A 110 -41.58 20.84 -15.58
C GLY A 110 -40.12 20.43 -15.61
N ALA A 111 -39.62 20.13 -16.80
CA ALA A 111 -38.20 20.00 -17.07
C ALA A 111 -37.53 21.37 -16.88
N LEU A 112 -36.43 21.42 -16.13
CA LEU A 112 -35.45 22.50 -16.24
C LEU A 112 -34.05 21.90 -16.29
N VAL A 113 -33.47 21.98 -17.48
CA VAL A 113 -32.05 21.80 -17.76
C VAL A 113 -31.33 23.01 -17.21
N ALA A 114 -30.29 22.79 -16.41
CA ALA A 114 -29.28 23.80 -16.12
C ALA A 114 -27.90 23.12 -16.08
N GLY A 115 -27.15 23.28 -17.19
CA GLY A 115 -25.73 23.00 -17.22
C GLY A 115 -24.96 24.13 -16.56
N LEU A 116 -23.90 23.77 -15.84
CA LEU A 116 -22.89 24.70 -15.34
C LEU A 116 -21.51 24.12 -15.64
N THR A 117 -20.91 24.67 -16.68
CA THR A 117 -19.48 24.63 -16.95
C THR A 117 -18.77 25.66 -16.07
N LEU A 118 -17.74 25.24 -15.35
CA LEU A 118 -16.64 26.04 -14.78
C LEU A 118 -15.61 25.00 -14.28
N GLY A 119 -14.33 24.97 -14.65
CA GLY A 119 -13.45 26.03 -15.12
C GLY A 119 -12.29 26.16 -14.13
N LEU A 120 -11.11 25.66 -14.53
CA LEU A 120 -9.75 26.07 -14.13
C LEU A 120 -9.41 26.23 -12.62
N THR A 121 -8.54 25.34 -12.12
CA THR A 121 -7.51 25.75 -11.15
C THR A 121 -6.15 25.74 -11.82
N ALA A 122 -5.59 26.95 -11.95
CA ALA A 122 -4.23 27.21 -12.37
C ALA A 122 -3.24 26.68 -11.32
N GLY A 123 -2.10 26.21 -11.81
CA GLY A 123 -0.99 25.73 -10.99
C GLY A 123 -0.26 26.85 -10.26
N ALA A 124 0.39 26.48 -9.16
CA ALA A 124 1.53 27.17 -8.62
C ALA A 124 2.62 26.11 -8.38
N VAL A 125 3.50 25.97 -9.36
CA VAL A 125 4.82 25.38 -9.18
C VAL A 125 5.60 26.33 -8.27
N SER A 126 5.90 25.89 -7.05
CA SER A 126 6.91 26.55 -6.22
C SER A 126 8.24 25.90 -6.57
N ASP A 127 8.92 26.49 -7.54
CA ASP A 127 10.33 26.29 -7.80
C ASP A 127 11.09 27.07 -6.71
N ALA A 128 11.74 26.35 -5.80
CA ALA A 128 12.60 26.93 -4.78
C ALA A 128 14.06 26.70 -5.20
N PRO A 129 14.85 27.76 -5.47
CA PRO A 129 16.26 27.65 -5.77
C PRO A 129 17.04 27.19 -4.52
N HIS A 130 17.71 26.04 -4.62
CA HIS A 130 18.71 25.62 -3.65
C HIS A 130 20.09 25.97 -4.21
N ASP A 131 20.68 27.05 -3.72
CA ASP A 131 22.10 27.35 -3.96
C ASP A 131 22.99 26.52 -3.02
N PRO A 132 24.13 25.98 -3.49
CA PRO A 132 25.04 25.18 -2.70
C PRO A 132 26.23 26.01 -2.20
N ALA A 133 26.43 26.08 -0.88
CA ALA A 133 27.76 26.17 -0.26
C ALA A 133 27.63 26.26 1.27
N VAL A 134 28.19 25.29 1.98
CA VAL A 134 29.08 25.51 3.14
C VAL A 134 29.78 24.18 3.43
N GLY A 135 31.11 24.23 3.42
CA GLY A 135 31.98 23.10 3.67
C GLY A 135 31.93 22.63 5.12
N GLY A 136 31.92 21.31 5.27
CA GLY A 136 32.25 20.60 6.50
C GLY A 136 33.26 19.53 6.17
N THR A 137 34.52 19.77 6.51
CA THR A 137 35.60 18.78 6.50
C THR A 137 35.27 17.66 7.49
N HIS A 138 34.84 16.50 6.99
CA HIS A 138 34.84 15.27 7.77
C HIS A 138 36.07 14.43 7.40
N THR A 139 36.97 14.37 8.37
CA THR A 139 38.17 13.55 8.45
C THR A 139 37.91 12.11 7.99
N ALA A 140 38.73 11.66 7.04
CA ALA A 140 38.80 10.29 6.58
C ALA A 140 39.25 9.34 7.72
N LEU A 141 38.43 8.35 8.03
CA LEU A 141 38.83 7.14 8.74
C LEU A 141 39.17 6.05 7.70
N PRO A 142 40.34 5.40 7.76
CA PRO A 142 40.69 4.34 6.83
C PRO A 142 40.17 2.97 7.29
N GLY A 143 39.57 2.22 6.36
CA GLY A 143 39.59 0.75 6.38
C GLY A 143 38.30 0.04 6.78
N SER A 144 37.39 -0.15 5.82
CA SER A 144 36.47 -1.29 5.82
C SER A 144 36.74 -2.11 4.56
N SER A 145 37.37 -3.27 4.76
CA SER A 145 37.69 -4.25 3.72
C SER A 145 36.42 -4.83 3.06
N PRO A 146 36.49 -5.23 1.78
CA PRO A 146 35.41 -5.98 1.15
C PRO A 146 35.26 -7.38 1.76
N PHE A 147 34.00 -7.81 1.89
CA PHE A 147 33.57 -9.14 2.33
C PHE A 147 34.02 -10.21 1.32
N ASP A 148 34.79 -11.19 1.78
CA ASP A 148 35.35 -12.29 0.98
C ASP A 148 34.46 -13.55 1.15
N PRO A 149 33.89 -14.14 0.09
CA PRO A 149 33.05 -15.33 0.21
C PRO A 149 33.88 -16.61 0.46
N PRO A 150 33.36 -17.61 1.19
CA PRO A 150 34.11 -18.83 1.49
C PRO A 150 34.37 -19.67 0.24
N GLY A 151 35.64 -20.01 0.03
CA GLY A 151 36.12 -20.91 -1.01
C GLY A 151 35.50 -22.31 -0.89
N ARG A 152 35.11 -22.86 -2.03
CA ARG A 152 34.72 -24.26 -2.19
C ARG A 152 35.96 -25.14 -2.18
N SER A 153 35.98 -26.13 -1.28
CA SER A 153 36.80 -27.35 -1.38
C SER A 153 36.04 -28.43 -2.14
#